data_AF-A0A444QZI5-F1
#
_entry.id   AF-A0A444QZI5-F1
#
_cell.length_a   1.000
_cell.length_b   1.000
_cell.length_c   1.000
_cell.angle_alpha   90.00
_cell.angle_beta   90.00
_cell.angle_gamma   90.00
#
_symmetry.space_group_name_H-M   'P 1'
#
loop_
_entity.id
_entity.type
_entity.pdbx_description
1 polymer ?
#
loop_
_entity_poly.entity_id
_entity_poly.type
_entity_poly.pdbx_seq_one_letter_code
_entity_poly.pdbx_strand_id
1 'polypeptide(L)'
;MLMITSFANPRVAQAFVDYMATQGVILTIQQHNQSDVWLADESQAERVRAELARFLENPADPRYLAASWQSGHTDSGLHYRRYPFFAALRERAGPVTWVMMIACVVVFIAMQILGDQEVMLWLAWPFDPTLKFEFWRYFTHALMHFSLMHILFNLLW
;
A
#
# COMPACT_ATOMS: atom_id res chain seq x y z
N MET A 1 -5.43 13.10 -33.54
CA MET A 1 -5.44 12.34 -32.28
C MET A 1 -6.65 11.44 -32.31
N LEU A 2 -6.43 10.13 -32.38
CA LEU A 2 -7.50 9.15 -32.53
C LEU A 2 -7.58 8.27 -31.28
N MET A 3 -8.77 8.21 -30.69
CA MET A 3 -9.06 7.37 -29.54
C MET A 3 -9.15 5.91 -29.98
N ILE A 4 -8.32 5.05 -29.42
CA ILE A 4 -8.27 3.63 -29.77
C ILE A 4 -9.26 2.83 -28.94
N THR A 5 -9.24 3.01 -27.62
CA THR A 5 -10.13 2.31 -26.68
C THR A 5 -10.07 2.95 -25.29
N SER A 6 -11.03 2.59 -24.42
CA SER A 6 -11.04 2.90 -23.00
C SER A 6 -10.89 1.63 -22.17
N PHE A 7 -10.06 1.68 -21.13
CA PHE A 7 -9.96 0.61 -20.13
C PHE A 7 -10.48 1.10 -18.77
N ALA A 8 -11.24 0.25 -18.08
CA ALA A 8 -11.67 0.53 -16.71
C ALA A 8 -10.52 0.41 -15.69
N ASN A 9 -9.55 -0.47 -15.94
CA ASN A 9 -8.39 -0.67 -15.08
C ASN A 9 -7.15 0.05 -15.64
N PRO A 10 -6.57 1.02 -14.92
CA PRO A 10 -5.42 1.78 -15.41
C PRO A 10 -4.18 0.91 -15.65
N ARG A 11 -4.03 -0.21 -14.92
CA ARG A 11 -2.90 -1.14 -15.14
C ARG A 11 -2.97 -1.84 -16.49
N VAL A 12 -4.19 -2.16 -16.91
CA VAL A 12 -4.45 -2.83 -18.19
C VAL A 12 -4.15 -1.87 -19.35
N ALA A 13 -4.55 -0.59 -19.21
CA ALA A 13 -4.16 0.45 -20.16
C ALA A 13 -2.63 0.61 -20.27
N GLN A 14 -1.93 0.65 -19.13
CA GLN A 14 -0.48 0.80 -19.12
C GLN A 14 0.24 -0.37 -19.79
N ALA A 15 -0.17 -1.61 -19.49
CA ALA A 15 0.43 -2.80 -20.11
C ALA A 15 0.31 -2.77 -21.65
N PHE A 16 -0.82 -2.29 -22.18
CA PHE A 16 -1.01 -2.15 -23.62
C PHE A 16 -0.13 -1.05 -24.22
N VAL A 17 -0.02 0.10 -23.55
CA VAL A 17 0.88 1.19 -23.97
C VAL A 17 2.35 0.77 -23.96
N ASP A 18 2.79 0.09 -22.90
CA ASP A 18 4.16 -0.42 -22.77
C ASP A 18 4.49 -1.43 -23.88
N TYR A 19 3.58 -2.36 -24.17
CA TYR A 19 3.76 -3.31 -25.26
C TYR A 19 3.92 -2.61 -26.61
N MET A 20 3.06 -1.64 -26.93
CA MET A 20 3.11 -0.92 -28.20
C MET A 20 4.37 -0.07 -28.33
N ALA A 21 4.90 0.46 -27.23
CA ALA A 21 6.18 1.15 -27.20
C ALA A 21 7.34 0.21 -27.62
N THR A 22 7.35 -1.06 -27.19
CA THR A 22 8.35 -2.05 -27.66
C THR A 22 8.29 -2.31 -29.16
N GLN A 23 7.13 -2.05 -29.77
CA GLN A 23 6.88 -2.21 -31.20
C GLN A 23 7.13 -0.92 -32.00
N GLY A 24 7.67 0.12 -31.35
CA GLY A 24 7.98 1.41 -31.96
C GLY A 24 6.78 2.34 -32.11
N VAL A 25 5.66 2.05 -31.45
CA VAL A 25 4.42 2.84 -31.53
C VAL A 25 4.20 3.57 -30.20
N ILE A 26 4.20 4.90 -30.25
CA ILE A 26 3.95 5.73 -29.07
C ILE A 26 2.46 5.97 -28.90
N LEU A 27 1.93 5.55 -27.75
CA LEU A 27 0.56 5.80 -27.33
C LEU A 27 0.56 6.70 -26.10
N THR A 28 -0.47 7.53 -25.94
CA THR A 28 -0.65 8.35 -24.74
C THR A 28 -1.89 7.91 -23.98
N ILE A 29 -1.81 7.95 -22.64
CA ILE A 29 -2.94 7.68 -21.75
C ILE A 29 -3.51 9.00 -21.27
N GLN A 30 -4.81 9.20 -21.44
CA GLN A 30 -5.53 10.31 -20.81
C GLN A 30 -6.48 9.74 -19.76
N GLN A 31 -6.32 10.17 -18.51
CA GLN A 31 -6.99 9.55 -17.36
C GLN A 31 -8.16 10.41 -16.87
N HIS A 32 -9.39 9.86 -16.99
CA HIS A 32 -10.61 10.35 -16.34
C HIS A 32 -11.16 9.22 -15.43
N ASN A 33 -12.49 8.98 -15.37
CA ASN A 33 -13.07 7.78 -14.73
C ASN A 33 -12.75 6.47 -15.48
N GLN A 34 -12.16 6.57 -16.68
CA GLN A 34 -11.61 5.49 -17.50
C GLN A 34 -10.25 5.93 -18.06
N SER A 35 -9.43 4.97 -18.46
CA SER A 35 -8.12 5.20 -19.08
C SER A 35 -8.24 5.09 -20.59
N ASP A 36 -8.21 6.23 -21.28
CA ASP A 36 -8.30 6.29 -22.74
C ASP A 36 -6.91 6.18 -23.36
N VAL A 37 -6.77 5.32 -24.38
CA VAL A 37 -5.51 5.10 -25.11
C VAL A 37 -5.59 5.78 -26.47
N TRP A 38 -4.62 6.65 -26.76
CA TRP A 38 -4.55 7.46 -27.98
C TRP A 38 -3.39 7.07 -28.87
N LEU A 39 -3.63 6.98 -30.17
CA LEU A 39 -2.60 6.74 -31.18
C LEU A 39 -2.22 8.05 -31.87
N ALA A 40 -0.92 8.35 -31.91
CA ALA A 40 -0.38 9.55 -32.55
C ALA A 40 -0.28 9.43 -34.08
N ASP A 41 0.09 8.24 -34.57
CA ASP A 41 0.27 7.95 -36.01
C ASP A 41 -0.86 7.05 -36.52
N GLU A 42 -1.78 7.63 -37.28
CA GLU A 42 -2.96 6.94 -37.83
C GLU A 42 -2.59 5.85 -38.86
N SER A 43 -1.38 5.89 -39.44
CA SER A 43 -0.93 4.83 -40.36
C SER A 43 -0.79 3.46 -39.70
N GLN A 44 -0.63 3.42 -38.37
CA GLN A 44 -0.52 2.20 -37.58
C GLN A 44 -1.87 1.69 -37.04
N ALA A 45 -2.98 2.36 -37.37
CA ALA A 45 -4.28 2.09 -36.77
C ALA A 45 -4.75 0.64 -36.96
N GLU A 46 -4.57 0.05 -38.14
CA GLU A 46 -4.96 -1.35 -38.38
C GLU A 46 -4.16 -2.32 -37.50
N ARG A 47 -2.84 -2.12 -37.41
CA ARG A 47 -1.96 -2.95 -36.58
C ARG A 47 -2.34 -2.87 -35.11
N VAL A 48 -2.61 -1.65 -34.62
CA VAL A 48 -3.00 -1.42 -33.21
C VAL A 48 -4.36 -2.05 -32.92
N ARG A 49 -5.33 -1.96 -33.84
CA ARG A 49 -6.66 -2.56 -33.66
C ARG A 49 -6.62 -4.09 -33.67
N ALA A 50 -5.82 -4.68 -34.55
CA ALA A 50 -5.64 -6.13 -34.59
C ALA A 50 -5.00 -6.66 -33.29
N GLU A 51 -3.98 -5.98 -32.79
CA GLU A 51 -3.34 -6.35 -31.53
C GLU A 51 -4.25 -6.09 -30.31
N LEU A 52 -5.05 -5.02 -30.34
CA LEU A 52 -6.03 -4.74 -29.29
C LEU A 52 -7.07 -5.86 -29.19
N ALA A 53 -7.57 -6.37 -30.32
CA ALA A 53 -8.51 -7.50 -30.30
C ALA A 53 -7.91 -8.72 -29.60
N ARG A 54 -6.64 -9.05 -29.92
CA ARG A 54 -5.90 -10.15 -29.26
C ARG A 54 -5.67 -9.90 -27.76
N PHE A 55 -5.36 -8.66 -27.39
CA PHE A 55 -5.16 -8.27 -26.01
C PHE A 55 -6.45 -8.39 -25.20
N LEU A 56 -7.60 -7.98 -25.76
CA LEU A 56 -8.90 -8.08 -25.09
C LEU A 56 -9.33 -9.54 -24.84
N GLU A 57 -8.91 -10.49 -25.68
CA GLU A 57 -9.17 -11.92 -25.47
C GLU A 57 -8.36 -12.49 -24.29
N ASN A 58 -7.09 -12.09 -24.13
CA ASN A 58 -6.27 -12.51 -22.99
C ASN A 58 -5.31 -11.42 -22.50
N PRO A 59 -5.79 -10.49 -21.67
CA PRO A 59 -4.97 -9.39 -21.14
C PRO A 59 -3.83 -9.86 -20.21
N ALA A 60 -3.94 -11.07 -19.65
CA ALA A 60 -2.97 -11.64 -18.72
C ALA A 60 -1.88 -12.48 -19.42
N ASP A 61 -1.84 -12.47 -20.75
CA ASP A 61 -0.81 -13.20 -21.49
C ASP A 61 0.60 -12.73 -21.07
N PRO A 62 1.54 -13.67 -20.81
CA PRO A 62 2.89 -13.34 -20.37
C PRO A 62 3.64 -12.34 -21.26
N ARG A 63 3.31 -12.25 -22.55
CA ARG A 63 3.95 -11.30 -23.47
C ARG A 63 3.73 -9.84 -23.07
N TYR A 64 2.55 -9.50 -22.56
CA TYR A 64 2.18 -8.13 -22.19
C TYR A 64 2.77 -7.79 -20.82
N LEU A 65 2.77 -8.76 -19.90
CA LEU A 65 3.39 -8.62 -18.59
C LEU A 65 4.91 -8.48 -18.70
N ALA A 66 5.58 -9.27 -19.54
CA ALA A 66 7.01 -9.18 -19.79
C ALA A 66 7.42 -7.85 -20.41
N ALA A 67 6.56 -7.26 -21.27
CA ALA A 67 6.83 -5.96 -21.88
C ALA A 67 6.91 -4.83 -20.83
N SER A 68 6.06 -4.84 -19.79
CA SER A 68 6.15 -3.85 -18.71
C SER A 68 7.44 -3.93 -17.88
N TRP A 69 8.10 -5.10 -17.86
CA TRP A 69 9.41 -5.26 -17.21
C TRP A 69 10.56 -4.74 -18.09
N GLN A 70 10.42 -4.88 -19.42
CA GLN A 70 11.43 -4.43 -20.37
C GLN A 70 11.38 -2.93 -20.63
N SER A 71 10.19 -2.32 -20.61
CA SER A 71 10.03 -0.88 -20.82
C SER A 71 10.59 -0.06 -19.66
N GLY A 72 10.60 -0.56 -18.43
CA GLY A 72 11.26 0.04 -17.27
C GLY A 72 10.79 1.45 -16.88
N HIS A 73 9.80 2.00 -17.58
CA HIS A 73 9.30 3.35 -17.38
C HIS A 73 8.25 3.36 -16.27
N THR A 74 8.65 3.84 -15.08
CA THR A 74 7.72 4.07 -13.96
C THR A 74 6.90 5.37 -14.13
N ASP A 75 7.25 6.19 -15.13
CA ASP A 75 6.62 7.49 -15.41
C ASP A 75 5.42 7.34 -16.34
N SER A 76 4.44 6.54 -15.91
CA SER A 76 3.20 6.26 -16.65
C SER A 76 2.16 7.38 -16.53
N GLY A 77 2.43 8.43 -15.76
CA GLY A 77 1.42 9.42 -15.37
C GLY A 77 0.29 8.86 -14.49
N LEU A 78 0.31 7.55 -14.18
CA LEU A 78 -0.64 6.91 -13.28
C LEU A 78 -0.30 7.31 -11.85
N HIS A 79 -0.97 8.36 -11.37
CA HIS A 79 -0.96 8.71 -9.96
C HIS A 79 -1.69 7.63 -9.16
N TYR A 80 -0.94 6.61 -8.72
CA TYR A 80 -1.41 5.73 -7.66
C TYR A 80 -1.73 6.60 -6.44
N ARG A 81 -3.02 6.70 -6.12
CA ARG A 81 -3.49 7.43 -4.96
C ARG A 81 -2.84 6.80 -3.73
N ARG A 82 -1.82 7.47 -3.20
CA ARG A 82 -1.08 7.05 -2.01
C ARG A 82 -2.13 6.81 -0.93
N TYR A 83 -2.28 5.58 -0.47
CA TYR A 83 -3.25 5.26 0.57
C TYR A 83 -2.90 6.15 1.77
N PRO A 84 -3.79 7.06 2.19
CA PRO A 84 -3.42 8.06 3.19
C PRO A 84 -3.49 7.36 4.54
N PHE A 85 -2.42 6.63 4.88
CA PHE A 85 -2.39 5.74 6.05
C PHE A 85 -2.80 6.48 7.33
N PHE A 86 -2.27 7.68 7.55
CA PHE A 86 -2.64 8.54 8.69
C PHE A 86 -4.09 9.05 8.65
N ALA A 87 -4.64 9.35 7.46
CA ALA A 87 -6.04 9.79 7.34
C ALA A 87 -7.00 8.61 7.57
N ALA A 88 -6.68 7.43 7.03
CA ALA A 88 -7.42 6.21 7.25
C ALA A 88 -7.37 5.76 8.72
N LEU A 89 -6.21 5.90 9.38
CA LEU A 89 -6.08 5.63 10.82
C LEU A 89 -6.93 6.60 11.63
N ARG A 90 -6.91 7.90 11.31
CA ARG A 90 -7.68 8.94 12.01
C ARG A 90 -9.19 8.79 11.84
N GLU A 91 -9.65 8.41 10.65
CA GLU A 91 -11.08 8.22 10.37
C GLU A 91 -11.63 6.93 10.97
N ARG A 92 -10.79 5.90 11.17
CA ARG A 92 -11.23 4.58 11.65
C ARG A 92 -10.94 4.32 13.13
N ALA A 93 -9.92 4.94 13.71
CA ALA A 93 -9.57 4.76 15.12
C ALA A 93 -10.41 5.69 16.01
N GLY A 94 -11.24 5.08 16.87
CA GLY A 94 -11.98 5.80 17.90
C GLY A 94 -11.07 6.36 19.00
N PRO A 95 -11.61 7.19 19.93
CA PRO A 95 -10.82 7.84 20.97
C PRO A 95 -10.10 6.84 21.89
N VAL A 96 -10.73 5.70 22.20
CA VAL A 96 -10.12 4.64 23.02
C VAL A 96 -8.92 4.01 22.32
N THR A 97 -9.03 3.74 21.02
CA THR A 97 -7.93 3.20 20.20
C THR A 97 -6.75 4.14 20.23
N TRP A 98 -6.97 5.44 20.05
CA TRP A 98 -5.91 6.45 20.12
C TRP A 98 -5.20 6.47 21.48
N VAL A 99 -5.97 6.47 22.57
CA VAL A 99 -5.40 6.46 23.92
C VAL A 99 -4.55 5.20 24.14
N MET A 100 -5.03 4.04 23.71
CA MET A 100 -4.28 2.79 23.83
C MET A 100 -2.99 2.80 23.00
N MET A 101 -3.07 3.21 21.73
CA MET A 101 -1.88 3.31 20.87
C MET A 101 -0.83 4.25 21.46
N ILE A 102 -1.25 5.43 21.94
CA ILE A 102 -0.35 6.40 22.58
C ILE A 102 0.27 5.81 23.84
N ALA A 103 -0.53 5.14 24.69
CA ALA A 103 -0.03 4.51 25.90
C ALA A 103 1.05 3.45 25.59
N CYS A 104 0.82 2.57 24.62
CA CYS A 104 1.80 1.57 24.18
C CYS A 104 3.09 2.23 23.66
N VAL A 105 2.99 3.29 22.87
CA VAL A 105 4.16 4.02 22.33
C VAL A 105 4.96 4.69 23.45
N VAL A 106 4.29 5.34 24.41
CA VAL A 106 4.94 5.98 25.55
C VAL A 106 5.67 4.96 26.41
N VAL A 107 5.03 3.83 26.74
CA VAL A 107 5.65 2.73 27.50
C VAL A 107 6.84 2.15 26.74
N PHE A 108 6.72 1.93 25.43
CA PHE A 108 7.81 1.41 24.62
C PHE A 108 9.03 2.34 24.60
N ILE A 109 8.83 3.65 24.46
CA ILE A 109 9.91 4.64 24.54
C ILE A 109 10.55 4.65 25.93
N ALA A 110 9.73 4.59 26.99
CA ALA A 110 10.24 4.51 28.36
C ALA A 110 11.12 3.27 28.56
N MET A 111 10.75 2.11 27.99
CA MET A 111 11.58 0.90 28.00
C MET A 111 12.93 1.10 27.29
N GLN A 112 12.98 1.87 26.19
CA GLN A 112 14.25 2.15 25.51
C GLN A 112 15.17 3.09 26.31
N ILE A 113 14.60 3.97 27.13
CA ILE A 113 15.37 4.97 27.91
C ILE A 113 15.79 4.41 29.27
N LEU A 114 14.87 3.77 29.98
CA LEU A 114 15.04 3.29 31.36
C LEU A 114 15.51 1.83 31.42
N GLY A 115 15.33 1.07 30.33
CA GLY A 115 15.56 -0.36 30.28
C GLY A 115 14.31 -1.18 30.57
N ASP A 116 14.19 -2.34 29.94
CA ASP A 116 13.03 -3.22 30.03
C ASP A 116 12.76 -3.69 31.48
N GLN A 117 13.82 -4.01 32.23
CA GLN A 117 13.69 -4.53 33.60
C GLN A 117 13.07 -3.49 34.54
N GLU A 118 13.49 -2.23 34.44
CA GLU A 118 12.95 -1.14 35.26
C GLU A 118 11.46 -0.97 34.99
N VAL A 119 11.04 -0.87 33.73
CA VAL A 119 9.62 -0.70 33.39
C VAL A 119 8.77 -1.91 33.80
N MET A 120 9.31 -3.13 33.68
CA MET A 120 8.62 -4.33 34.15
C MET A 120 8.37 -4.31 35.65
N LEU A 121 9.31 -3.82 36.47
CA LEU A 121 9.10 -3.72 37.90
C LEU A 121 7.87 -2.88 38.25
N TRP A 122 7.50 -1.88 37.42
CA TRP A 122 6.33 -1.04 37.62
C TRP A 122 5.04 -1.59 36.98
N LEU A 123 5.13 -2.18 35.79
CA LEU A 123 3.97 -2.48 34.94
C LEU A 123 3.64 -3.97 34.78
N ALA A 124 4.54 -4.88 35.18
CA ALA A 124 4.31 -6.31 35.08
C ALA A 124 3.19 -6.78 36.02
N TRP A 125 2.63 -7.93 35.68
CA TRP A 125 1.67 -8.67 36.51
C TRP A 125 2.19 -8.83 37.95
N PRO A 126 1.33 -8.82 38.99
CA PRO A 126 1.77 -8.97 40.37
C PRO A 126 2.60 -10.25 40.57
N PHE A 127 3.90 -10.09 40.79
CA PHE A 127 4.85 -11.19 40.99
C PHE A 127 5.17 -11.47 42.47
N ASP A 128 4.66 -10.62 43.37
CA ASP A 128 4.80 -10.76 44.82
C ASP A 128 3.44 -10.50 45.51
N PRO A 129 3.10 -11.22 46.61
CA PRO A 129 1.85 -11.02 47.34
C PRO A 129 1.63 -9.60 47.88
N THR A 130 2.69 -8.82 48.09
CA THR A 130 2.61 -7.41 48.49
C THR A 130 2.02 -6.53 47.39
N LEU A 131 2.20 -6.91 46.11
CA LEU A 131 1.75 -6.16 44.94
C LEU A 131 0.31 -6.46 44.53
N LYS A 132 -0.38 -7.38 45.22
CA LYS A 132 -1.74 -7.85 44.84
C LYS A 132 -2.79 -6.74 44.75
N PHE A 133 -2.59 -5.63 45.46
CA PHE A 133 -3.49 -4.48 45.47
C PHE A 133 -3.10 -3.38 44.49
N GLU A 134 -2.01 -3.56 43.74
CA GLU A 134 -1.63 -2.69 42.64
C GLU A 134 -2.47 -3.02 41.40
N PHE A 135 -3.74 -2.63 41.43
CA PHE A 135 -4.76 -3.09 40.47
C PHE A 135 -4.43 -2.79 38.99
N TRP A 136 -3.63 -1.77 38.72
CA TRP A 136 -3.20 -1.45 37.35
C TRP A 136 -2.37 -2.58 36.73
N ARG A 137 -1.61 -3.33 37.55
CA ARG A 137 -0.76 -4.43 37.10
C ARG A 137 -1.50 -5.57 36.44
N TYR A 138 -2.80 -5.71 36.67
CA TYR A 138 -3.64 -6.71 36.01
C TYR A 138 -3.95 -6.36 34.54
N PHE A 139 -3.57 -5.16 34.08
CA PHE A 139 -3.81 -4.69 32.71
C PHE A 139 -2.56 -4.10 32.05
N THR A 140 -1.69 -3.42 32.81
CA THR A 140 -0.55 -2.68 32.27
C THR A 140 0.50 -3.57 31.61
N HIS A 141 0.51 -4.87 31.91
CA HIS A 141 1.38 -5.82 31.23
C HIS A 141 1.11 -5.90 29.71
N ALA A 142 -0.12 -5.59 29.27
CA ALA A 142 -0.46 -5.55 27.85
C ALA A 142 0.16 -4.34 27.10
N LEU A 143 0.62 -3.31 27.81
CA LEU A 143 1.22 -2.12 27.21
C LEU A 143 2.71 -2.32 26.86
N MET A 144 3.37 -3.31 27.48
CA MET A 144 4.80 -3.55 27.33
C MET A 144 5.11 -4.37 26.07
N HIS A 145 6.12 -3.95 25.31
CA HIS A 145 6.56 -4.62 24.08
C HIS A 145 8.09 -4.65 24.02
N PHE A 146 8.68 -5.82 23.73
CA PHE A 146 10.13 -6.05 23.82
C PHE A 146 10.85 -6.02 22.47
N SER A 147 10.13 -5.77 21.37
CA SER A 147 10.74 -5.61 20.06
C SER A 147 9.94 -4.66 19.20
N LEU A 148 10.64 -3.98 18.28
CA LEU A 148 10.02 -3.07 17.33
C LEU A 148 9.00 -3.79 16.45
N MET A 149 9.32 -5.01 16.00
CA MET A 149 8.40 -5.78 15.16
C MET A 149 7.09 -6.11 15.90
N HIS A 150 7.18 -6.52 17.18
CA HIS A 150 6.02 -6.91 17.96
C HIS A 150 5.05 -5.72 18.20
N ILE A 151 5.58 -4.55 18.58
CA ILE A 151 4.72 -3.37 18.76
C ILE A 151 4.07 -2.93 17.46
N LEU A 152 4.80 -2.96 16.34
CA LEU A 152 4.24 -2.56 15.05
C LEU A 152 3.09 -3.46 14.62
N PHE A 153 3.22 -4.78 14.77
CA PHE A 153 2.14 -5.70 14.44
C PHE A 153 0.95 -5.55 15.39
N ASN A 154 1.16 -5.47 16.70
CA ASN A 154 0.06 -5.32 17.66
C ASN A 154 -0.72 -4.00 17.50
N LEU A 155 -0.06 -2.92 17.11
CA LEU A 155 -0.74 -1.64 16.84
C LEU A 155 -1.44 -1.60 15.48
N LEU A 156 -1.14 -2.55 14.59
CA LEU A 156 -1.75 -2.68 13.26
C LEU A 156 -3.00 -3.57 13.27
N TRP A 157 -3.01 -4.63 14.08
CA TRP A 157 -4.11 -5.59 14.23
C TRP A 157 -5.25 -5.04 15.08
#